data_AF-A0A0D2JQW0-F1
#
_entry.id   AF-A0A0D2JQW0-F1
#
_cell.length_a   1.000
_cell.length_b   1.000
_cell.length_c   1.000
_cell.angle_alpha   90.00
_cell.angle_beta   90.00
_cell.angle_gamma   90.00
#
_symmetry.space_group_name_H-M   'P 1'
#
loop_
_entity.id
_entity.type
_entity.pdbx_description
1 polymer ?
#
loop_
_entity_poly.entity_id
_entity_poly.type
_entity_poly.pdbx_seq_one_letter_code
_entity_poly.pdbx_strand_id
1 'polypeptide(L)'
;MLAAKRAAPRPVHAPKSDAALFQAPAEVVHALLPDARPGQAIMTGIQSMLLNRAARHAAALRAHAAALEAARGRAAAGCEAAARRLAARMAGCDSEIEARLDTLHETRVMQLDSDQIEEVWEYVASHGPERLAWLGQLESDLAAAESERRGEGEAALRVLAGALQEASHVDEGQAQRLVEAEALALNAALLEDRQRACEALKRLHTSEVLQERARRRRWEAGLSQWRTLRSEHAIDSFAKRLASCEFTETEAALRLFGQLREAQQEAARKLLEHVRSAAPRMMPPGTSAAAAAAWGEEGERLCGEWDARLADGLGALEKQDSETEAQRAY
;
A
#
# COMPACT_ATOMS: atom_id res chain seq x y z
N MET A 1 65.51 30.57 -10.87
CA MET A 1 65.83 30.09 -12.24
C MET A 1 64.51 29.95 -12.99
N LEU A 2 64.19 30.92 -13.86
CA LEU A 2 64.14 30.75 -15.32
C LEU A 2 63.07 29.72 -15.71
N ALA A 3 61.93 30.02 -16.32
CA ALA A 3 61.64 30.73 -17.58
C ALA A 3 60.40 29.97 -18.14
N ALA A 4 59.47 30.44 -18.97
CA ALA A 4 59.24 31.67 -19.68
C ALA A 4 57.72 31.73 -19.98
N LYS A 5 57.09 32.89 -19.76
CA LYS A 5 55.79 33.22 -20.33
C LYS A 5 55.94 33.27 -21.86
N ARG A 6 55.41 32.29 -22.59
CA ARG A 6 55.24 32.39 -24.04
C ARG A 6 54.01 33.25 -24.33
N ALA A 7 54.26 34.49 -24.74
CA ALA A 7 53.23 35.35 -25.31
C ALA A 7 52.77 34.78 -26.65
N ALA A 8 51.44 34.79 -26.89
CA ALA A 8 50.88 34.45 -28.19
C ALA A 8 51.36 35.46 -29.26
N PRO A 9 51.60 35.03 -30.51
CA PRO A 9 52.04 35.92 -31.58
C PRO A 9 50.93 36.94 -31.89
N ARG A 10 51.29 38.23 -31.86
CA ARG A 10 50.43 39.30 -32.39
C ARG A 10 50.32 39.13 -33.91
N PRO A 11 49.13 39.22 -34.50
CA PRO A 11 49.02 39.32 -35.95
C PRO A 11 49.70 40.63 -36.40
N VAL A 12 50.73 40.50 -37.23
CA VAL A 12 51.32 41.62 -37.97
C VAL A 12 50.36 41.89 -39.13
N HIS A 13 49.38 42.76 -38.92
CA HIS A 13 48.64 43.33 -40.04
C HIS A 13 49.58 44.21 -40.84
N ALA A 14 49.55 44.05 -42.17
CA ALA A 14 50.20 44.97 -43.09
C ALA A 14 49.76 46.41 -42.79
N PRO A 15 50.66 47.41 -42.85
CA PRO A 15 50.24 48.80 -42.76
C PRO A 15 49.22 49.07 -43.88
N LYS A 16 48.10 49.69 -43.53
CA LYS A 16 47.04 50.11 -44.46
C LYS A 16 47.66 50.91 -45.61
N SER A 17 47.88 50.29 -46.76
CA SER A 17 48.47 50.93 -47.94
C SER A 17 47.45 51.49 -48.94
N ASP A 18 46.14 51.42 -48.65
CA ASP A 18 45.11 51.75 -49.65
C ASP A 18 44.22 52.94 -49.28
N ALA A 19 44.61 53.75 -48.29
CA ALA A 19 43.86 54.96 -47.91
C ALA A 19 44.30 56.24 -48.64
N ALA A 20 45.32 56.18 -49.51
CA ALA A 20 45.89 57.36 -50.18
C ALA A 20 45.84 57.31 -51.73
N LEU A 21 45.31 56.22 -52.32
CA LEU A 21 45.25 56.06 -53.79
C LEU A 21 43.83 56.13 -54.38
N PHE A 22 42.79 56.14 -53.56
CA PHE A 22 41.41 56.34 -54.00
C PHE A 22 40.79 57.48 -53.20
N GLN A 23 40.78 58.69 -53.79
CA GLN A 23 39.86 59.75 -53.36
C GLN A 23 38.43 59.21 -53.36
N ALA A 24 37.61 59.68 -52.42
CA ALA A 24 36.26 59.20 -52.13
C ALA A 24 35.48 58.83 -53.40
N PRO A 25 35.31 57.52 -53.72
CA PRO A 25 34.72 57.10 -55.00
C PRO A 25 33.25 57.50 -55.12
N ALA A 26 32.59 57.81 -54.00
CA ALA A 26 31.20 58.27 -53.99
C ALA A 26 31.01 59.65 -54.63
N GLU A 27 31.96 60.58 -54.48
CA GLU A 27 31.82 61.96 -54.97
C GLU A 27 32.10 62.06 -56.47
N VAL A 28 33.06 61.28 -56.98
CA VAL A 28 33.40 61.24 -58.42
C VAL A 28 32.32 60.54 -59.24
N VAL A 29 31.69 59.49 -58.70
CA VAL A 29 30.59 58.78 -59.38
C VAL A 29 29.31 59.61 -59.38
N HIS A 30 29.06 60.41 -58.33
CA HIS A 30 27.90 61.30 -58.29
C HIS A 30 27.97 62.47 -59.29
N ALA A 31 29.18 62.91 -59.64
CA ALA A 31 29.41 63.98 -60.62
C ALA A 31 29.25 63.53 -62.09
N LEU A 32 29.23 62.22 -62.36
CA LEU A 32 29.13 61.66 -63.71
C LEU A 32 27.71 61.25 -64.13
N LEU A 33 26.71 61.42 -63.25
CA LEU A 33 25.31 61.08 -63.51
C LEU A 33 24.51 62.37 -63.84
N PRO A 34 23.96 62.54 -65.06
CA PRO A 34 23.35 63.80 -65.48
C PRO A 34 22.01 64.15 -64.80
N ASP A 35 21.50 63.31 -63.89
CA ASP A 35 20.21 63.51 -63.23
C ASP A 35 20.20 62.97 -61.78
N ALA A 36 20.99 63.58 -60.90
CA ALA A 36 20.89 63.33 -59.46
C ALA A 36 19.69 64.07 -58.87
N ARG A 37 18.53 63.39 -58.77
CA ARG A 37 17.35 63.89 -58.04
C ARG A 37 17.61 63.90 -56.52
N PRO A 38 17.06 64.87 -55.76
CA PRO A 38 17.38 65.05 -54.34
C PRO A 38 16.95 63.85 -53.47
N GLY A 39 17.93 63.29 -52.74
CA GLY A 39 17.89 61.99 -52.05
C GLY A 39 17.11 61.89 -50.73
N GLN A 40 16.10 62.72 -50.48
CA GLN A 40 15.33 62.65 -49.21
C GLN A 40 14.20 61.61 -49.22
N ALA A 41 13.48 61.45 -50.33
CA ALA A 41 12.38 60.46 -50.42
C ALA A 41 12.87 59.00 -50.49
N ILE A 42 14.10 58.79 -50.97
CA ILE A 42 14.71 57.45 -51.09
C ILE A 42 15.18 56.95 -49.73
N MET A 43 15.71 57.82 -48.87
CA MET A 43 16.17 57.46 -47.52
C MET A 43 15.01 57.16 -46.56
N THR A 44 13.90 57.91 -46.63
CA THR A 44 12.70 57.63 -45.81
C THR A 44 12.02 56.32 -46.22
N GLY A 45 12.00 55.99 -47.52
CA GLY A 45 11.51 54.70 -48.03
C GLY A 45 12.37 53.50 -47.60
N ILE A 46 13.69 53.65 -47.57
CA ILE A 46 14.61 52.59 -47.10
C ILE A 46 14.48 52.39 -45.58
N GLN A 47 14.38 53.48 -44.80
CA GLN A 47 14.17 53.41 -43.36
C GLN A 47 12.84 52.73 -43.01
N SER A 48 11.74 53.08 -43.70
CA SER A 48 10.44 52.44 -43.47
C SER A 48 10.46 50.95 -43.85
N MET A 49 11.18 50.57 -44.90
CA MET A 49 11.37 49.17 -45.28
C MET A 49 12.13 48.38 -44.20
N LEU A 50 13.24 48.93 -43.66
CA LEU A 50 14.02 48.28 -42.60
C LEU A 50 13.20 48.12 -41.31
N LEU A 51 12.43 49.15 -40.93
CA LEU A 51 11.53 49.08 -39.78
C LEU A 51 10.44 48.02 -39.98
N ASN A 52 9.86 47.92 -41.18
CA ASN A 52 8.88 46.88 -41.50
C ASN A 52 9.49 45.47 -41.46
N ARG A 53 10.74 45.28 -41.92
CA ARG A 53 11.46 44.01 -41.80
C ARG A 53 11.71 43.62 -40.34
N ALA A 54 12.16 44.57 -39.53
CA ALA A 54 12.36 44.38 -38.10
C ALA A 54 11.05 44.03 -37.38
N ALA A 55 9.95 44.73 -37.71
CA ALA A 55 8.64 44.46 -37.14
C ALA A 55 8.12 43.06 -37.49
N ARG A 56 8.28 42.61 -38.74
CA ARG A 56 7.92 41.24 -39.17
C ARG A 56 8.75 40.19 -38.44
N HIS A 57 10.06 40.40 -38.30
CA HIS A 57 10.95 39.52 -37.53
C HIS A 57 10.52 39.40 -36.06
N ALA A 58 10.27 40.53 -35.39
CA ALA A 58 9.80 40.55 -34.01
C ALA A 58 8.39 39.96 -33.85
N ALA A 59 7.52 40.09 -34.86
CA ALA A 59 6.21 39.44 -34.86
C ALA A 59 6.33 37.92 -34.99
N ALA A 60 7.23 37.42 -35.84
CA ALA A 60 7.48 35.99 -36.01
C ALA A 60 7.97 35.33 -34.72
N LEU A 61 8.93 35.95 -34.01
CA LEU A 61 9.41 35.46 -32.71
C LEU A 61 8.29 35.43 -31.66
N ARG A 62 7.46 36.48 -31.59
CA ARG A 62 6.32 36.51 -30.66
C ARG A 62 5.29 35.43 -30.98
N ALA A 63 4.99 35.20 -32.26
CA ALA A 63 4.08 34.16 -32.69
C ALA A 63 4.62 32.76 -32.35
N HIS A 64 5.92 32.53 -32.54
CA HIS A 64 6.58 31.29 -32.15
C HIS A 64 6.49 31.04 -30.64
N ALA A 65 6.86 32.03 -29.83
CA ALA A 65 6.77 31.92 -28.37
C ALA A 65 5.33 31.63 -27.90
N ALA A 66 4.34 32.33 -28.47
CA ALA A 66 2.93 32.09 -28.16
C ALA A 66 2.47 30.67 -28.56
N ALA A 67 2.95 30.15 -29.69
CA ALA A 67 2.64 28.79 -30.13
C ALA A 67 3.24 27.73 -29.17
N LEU A 68 4.48 27.92 -28.71
CA LEU A 68 5.12 27.03 -27.75
C LEU A 68 4.40 27.03 -26.38
N GLU A 69 4.02 28.20 -25.89
CA GLU A 69 3.26 28.30 -24.62
C GLU A 69 1.87 27.68 -24.74
N ALA A 70 1.19 27.85 -25.88
CA ALA A 70 -0.09 27.19 -26.13
C ALA A 70 0.05 25.66 -26.19
N ALA A 71 1.10 25.15 -26.85
CA ALA A 71 1.41 23.73 -26.92
C ALA A 71 1.70 23.14 -25.54
N ARG A 72 2.52 23.85 -24.75
CA ARG A 72 2.82 23.48 -23.37
C ARG A 72 1.57 23.47 -22.50
N GLY A 73 0.70 24.47 -22.63
CA GLY A 73 -0.57 24.55 -21.91
C GLY A 73 -1.50 23.39 -22.22
N ARG A 74 -1.64 23.00 -23.50
CA ARG A 74 -2.42 21.83 -23.91
C ARG A 74 -1.88 20.53 -23.31
N ALA A 75 -0.57 20.31 -23.44
CA ALA A 75 0.07 19.12 -22.89
C ALA A 75 -0.08 19.04 -21.37
N ALA A 76 0.12 20.16 -20.66
CA ALA A 76 -0.06 20.22 -19.20
C ALA A 76 -1.51 19.90 -18.79
N ALA A 77 -2.51 20.45 -19.48
CA ALA A 77 -3.91 20.15 -19.22
C ALA A 77 -4.24 18.66 -19.49
N GLY A 78 -3.68 18.08 -20.55
CA GLY A 78 -3.80 16.65 -20.85
C GLY A 78 -3.21 15.76 -19.75
N CYS A 79 -1.99 16.06 -19.32
CA CYS A 79 -1.32 15.36 -18.23
C CYS A 79 -2.09 15.47 -16.91
N GLU A 80 -2.61 16.66 -16.59
CA GLU A 80 -3.42 16.88 -15.38
C GLU A 80 -4.72 16.09 -15.43
N ALA A 81 -5.42 16.08 -16.57
CA ALA A 81 -6.63 15.29 -16.75
C ALA A 81 -6.35 13.79 -16.60
N ALA A 82 -5.23 13.29 -17.15
CA ALA A 82 -4.81 11.89 -16.99
C ALA A 82 -4.51 11.55 -15.53
N ALA A 83 -3.76 12.41 -14.83
CA ALA A 83 -3.47 12.23 -13.41
C ALA A 83 -4.73 12.24 -12.54
N ARG A 84 -5.68 13.14 -12.81
CA ARG A 84 -6.97 13.19 -12.09
C ARG A 84 -7.81 11.92 -12.32
N ARG A 85 -7.84 11.41 -13.56
CA ARG A 85 -8.52 10.14 -13.87
C ARG A 85 -7.93 8.97 -13.09
N LEU A 86 -6.60 8.87 -13.05
CA LEU A 86 -5.91 7.84 -12.26
C LEU A 86 -6.26 7.98 -10.77
N ALA A 87 -6.12 9.18 -10.21
CA ALA A 87 -6.38 9.44 -8.80
C ALA A 87 -7.81 9.04 -8.40
N ALA A 88 -8.81 9.36 -9.23
CA ALA A 88 -10.20 8.98 -8.98
C ALA A 88 -10.40 7.46 -8.99
N ARG A 89 -9.81 6.73 -9.94
CA ARG A 89 -9.88 5.26 -10.00
C ARG A 89 -9.20 4.60 -8.81
N MET A 90 -8.00 5.08 -8.47
CA MET A 90 -7.24 4.58 -7.32
C MET A 90 -8.00 4.80 -6.02
N ALA A 91 -8.57 5.99 -5.81
CA ALA A 91 -9.34 6.31 -4.60
C ALA A 91 -10.60 5.45 -4.44
N GLY A 92 -11.34 5.21 -5.54
CA GLY A 92 -12.49 4.31 -5.52
C GLY A 92 -12.10 2.89 -5.11
N CYS A 93 -11.11 2.33 -5.80
CA CYS A 93 -10.57 1.01 -5.52
C CYS A 93 -9.98 0.90 -4.11
N ASP A 94 -9.28 1.92 -3.63
CA ASP A 94 -8.75 1.96 -2.25
C ASP A 94 -9.90 1.88 -1.25
N SER A 95 -11.02 2.57 -1.46
CA SER A 95 -12.17 2.50 -0.55
C SER A 95 -12.80 1.09 -0.50
N GLU A 96 -12.86 0.39 -1.64
CA GLU A 96 -13.39 -0.98 -1.74
C GLU A 96 -12.47 -1.99 -1.06
N ILE A 97 -11.16 -1.88 -1.30
CA ILE A 97 -10.14 -2.70 -0.63
C ILE A 97 -10.19 -2.48 0.88
N GLU A 98 -10.25 -1.23 1.33
CA GLU A 98 -10.29 -0.90 2.75
C GLU A 98 -11.56 -1.43 3.41
N ALA A 99 -12.72 -1.31 2.76
CA ALA A 99 -13.96 -1.88 3.25
C ALA A 99 -13.88 -3.41 3.38
N ARG A 100 -13.24 -4.10 2.44
CA ARG A 100 -13.02 -5.55 2.51
C ARG A 100 -12.04 -5.93 3.62
N LEU A 101 -10.95 -5.19 3.80
CA LEU A 101 -9.97 -5.45 4.87
C LEU A 101 -10.50 -5.12 6.27
N ASP A 102 -11.48 -4.22 6.38
CA ASP A 102 -12.13 -3.87 7.66
C ASP A 102 -12.97 -5.03 8.25
N THR A 103 -13.36 -6.02 7.44
CA THR A 103 -14.04 -7.23 7.94
C THR A 103 -13.14 -8.06 8.85
N LEU A 104 -11.82 -7.93 8.70
CA LEU A 104 -10.81 -8.62 9.51
C LEU A 104 -10.58 -7.95 10.88
N HIS A 105 -11.30 -6.87 11.20
CA HIS A 105 -11.19 -6.22 12.50
C HIS A 105 -11.73 -7.12 13.62
N GLU A 106 -11.12 -7.02 14.81
CA GLU A 106 -11.18 -7.97 15.93
C GLU A 106 -12.57 -8.50 16.28
N THR A 107 -13.60 -7.65 16.26
CA THR A 107 -14.97 -8.02 16.63
C THR A 107 -15.70 -8.83 15.56
N ARG A 108 -15.28 -8.72 14.30
CA ARG A 108 -15.93 -9.35 13.14
C ARG A 108 -15.18 -10.57 12.65
N VAL A 109 -13.87 -10.63 12.87
CA VAL A 109 -13.03 -11.72 12.36
C VAL A 109 -13.52 -13.10 12.81
N MET A 110 -14.06 -13.21 14.03
CA MET A 110 -14.62 -14.47 14.55
C MET A 110 -15.86 -14.99 13.82
N GLN A 111 -16.59 -14.11 13.13
CA GLN A 111 -17.76 -14.46 12.34
C GLN A 111 -17.37 -15.10 11.00
N LEU A 112 -16.12 -14.93 10.59
CA LEU A 112 -15.61 -15.47 9.33
C LEU A 112 -15.22 -16.94 9.48
N ASP A 113 -15.43 -17.71 8.43
CA ASP A 113 -14.82 -19.02 8.24
C ASP A 113 -13.44 -18.91 7.55
N SER A 114 -12.80 -20.06 7.33
CA SER A 114 -11.46 -20.11 6.73
C SER A 114 -11.48 -19.58 5.29
N ASP A 115 -12.48 -20.02 4.52
CA ASP A 115 -12.60 -19.71 3.10
C ASP A 115 -12.86 -18.21 2.91
N GLN A 116 -13.74 -17.63 3.73
CA GLN A 116 -14.06 -16.20 3.73
C GLN A 116 -12.83 -15.32 4.02
N ILE A 117 -11.90 -15.77 4.86
CA ILE A 117 -10.65 -15.02 5.12
C ILE A 117 -9.71 -15.10 3.92
N GLU A 118 -9.63 -16.26 3.26
CA GLU A 118 -8.85 -16.39 2.03
C GLU A 118 -9.45 -15.54 0.90
N GLU A 119 -10.78 -15.56 0.75
CA GLU A 119 -11.52 -14.71 -0.20
C GLU A 119 -11.27 -13.20 0.00
N VAL A 120 -11.05 -12.75 1.24
CA VAL A 120 -10.66 -11.34 1.49
C VAL A 120 -9.35 -11.02 0.80
N TRP A 121 -8.35 -11.90 0.89
CA TRP A 121 -7.08 -11.67 0.21
C TRP A 121 -7.19 -11.83 -1.30
N GLU A 122 -7.88 -12.87 -1.79
CA GLU A 122 -8.08 -13.05 -3.23
C GLU A 122 -8.76 -11.83 -3.86
N TYR A 123 -9.74 -11.26 -3.18
CA TYR A 123 -10.37 -10.01 -3.59
C TYR A 123 -9.38 -8.85 -3.62
N VAL A 124 -8.54 -8.67 -2.60
CA VAL A 124 -7.55 -7.57 -2.60
C VAL A 124 -6.49 -7.78 -3.68
N ALA A 125 -6.03 -9.01 -3.87
CA ALA A 125 -5.02 -9.37 -4.86
C ALA A 125 -5.51 -9.23 -6.30
N SER A 126 -6.80 -9.45 -6.56
CA SER A 126 -7.39 -9.32 -7.90
C SER A 126 -7.33 -7.90 -8.46
N HIS A 127 -7.26 -6.88 -7.59
CA HIS A 127 -7.17 -5.48 -8.01
C HIS A 127 -5.74 -5.04 -8.38
N GLY A 128 -4.71 -5.80 -7.99
CA GLY A 128 -3.31 -5.48 -8.29
C GLY A 128 -3.04 -5.29 -9.79
N PRO A 129 -3.40 -6.27 -10.65
CA PRO A 129 -3.24 -6.16 -12.10
C PRO A 129 -3.95 -4.95 -12.72
N GLU A 130 -5.17 -4.64 -12.28
CA GLU A 130 -5.93 -3.50 -12.79
C GLU A 130 -5.26 -2.16 -12.45
N ARG A 131 -4.76 -2.04 -11.22
CA ARG A 131 -4.06 -0.82 -10.77
C ARG A 131 -2.75 -0.61 -11.53
N LEU A 132 -2.00 -1.68 -11.79
CA LEU A 132 -0.82 -1.62 -12.65
C LEU A 132 -1.19 -1.24 -14.10
N ALA A 133 -2.30 -1.74 -14.62
CA ALA A 133 -2.78 -1.35 -15.95
C ALA A 133 -3.16 0.13 -16.01
N TRP A 134 -3.77 0.69 -14.96
CA TRP A 134 -4.07 2.13 -14.90
C TRP A 134 -2.80 2.99 -14.84
N LEU A 135 -1.75 2.53 -14.15
CA LEU A 135 -0.44 3.19 -14.19
C LEU A 135 0.19 3.13 -15.58
N GLY A 136 0.10 2.00 -16.27
CA GLY A 136 0.53 1.88 -17.66
C GLY A 136 -0.26 2.79 -18.61
N GLN A 137 -1.56 2.98 -18.37
CA GLN A 137 -2.37 3.95 -19.12
C GLN A 137 -1.90 5.38 -18.86
N LEU A 138 -1.58 5.74 -17.61
CA LEU A 138 -1.02 7.06 -17.31
C LEU A 138 0.30 7.28 -18.05
N GLU A 139 1.21 6.29 -18.05
CA GLU A 139 2.47 6.37 -18.79
C GLU A 139 2.25 6.61 -20.29
N SER A 140 1.30 5.89 -20.89
CA SER A 140 0.90 6.08 -22.29
C SER A 140 0.32 7.48 -22.54
N ASP A 141 -0.56 7.97 -21.67
CA ASP A 141 -1.16 9.30 -21.78
C ASP A 141 -0.09 10.41 -21.69
N LEU A 142 0.89 10.27 -20.78
CA LEU A 142 1.99 11.22 -20.64
C LEU A 142 2.91 11.21 -21.88
N ALA A 143 3.23 10.03 -22.41
CA ALA A 143 4.04 9.88 -23.61
C ALA A 143 3.34 10.47 -24.85
N ALA A 144 2.01 10.29 -24.95
CA ALA A 144 1.21 10.88 -26.02
C ALA A 144 1.21 12.41 -25.95
N ALA A 145 1.02 12.99 -24.76
CA ALA A 145 1.06 14.44 -24.56
C ALA A 145 2.43 15.05 -24.88
N GLU A 146 3.53 14.36 -24.51
CA GLU A 146 4.90 14.77 -24.87
C GLU A 146 5.11 14.73 -26.40
N SER A 147 4.66 13.66 -27.05
CA SER A 147 4.77 13.48 -28.50
C SER A 147 4.00 14.56 -29.27
N GLU A 148 2.77 14.87 -28.84
CA GLU A 148 1.95 15.94 -29.42
C GLU A 148 2.64 17.30 -29.28
N ARG A 149 3.09 17.66 -28.07
CA ARG A 149 3.81 18.90 -27.82
C ARG A 149 5.07 19.02 -28.67
N ARG A 150 5.82 17.92 -28.80
CA ARG A 150 7.01 17.89 -29.67
C ARG A 150 6.63 18.17 -31.12
N GLY A 151 5.60 17.51 -31.64
CA GLY A 151 5.12 17.72 -33.01
C GLY A 151 4.70 19.18 -33.27
N GLU A 152 3.95 19.77 -32.33
CA GLU A 152 3.54 21.18 -32.41
C GLU A 152 4.74 22.15 -32.33
N GLY A 153 5.72 21.86 -31.46
CA GLY A 153 6.95 22.64 -31.35
C GLY A 153 7.81 22.57 -32.61
N GLU A 154 7.97 21.38 -33.20
CA GLU A 154 8.65 21.21 -34.48
C GLU A 154 7.94 21.97 -35.62
N ALA A 155 6.61 21.95 -35.65
CA ALA A 155 5.84 22.72 -36.62
C ALA A 155 6.05 24.24 -36.42
N ALA A 156 6.02 24.71 -35.17
CA ALA A 156 6.25 26.12 -34.83
C ALA A 156 7.67 26.59 -35.20
N LEU A 157 8.68 25.73 -35.09
CA LEU A 157 10.05 26.02 -35.53
C LEU A 157 10.15 26.15 -37.06
N ARG A 158 9.47 25.29 -37.82
CA ARG A 158 9.42 25.39 -39.30
C ARG A 158 8.77 26.70 -39.75
N VAL A 159 7.68 27.10 -39.10
CA VAL A 159 6.99 28.38 -39.37
C VAL A 159 7.91 29.56 -39.05
N LEU A 160 8.62 29.51 -37.92
CA LEU A 160 9.58 30.54 -37.54
C LEU A 160 10.69 30.66 -38.59
N ALA A 161 11.31 29.55 -39.00
CA ALA A 161 12.38 29.55 -39.99
C ALA A 161 11.96 30.21 -41.32
N GLY A 162 10.79 29.85 -41.84
CA GLY A 162 10.24 30.48 -43.06
C GLY A 162 9.98 31.98 -42.88
N ALA A 163 9.36 32.37 -41.76
CA ALA A 163 9.06 33.77 -41.48
C ALA A 163 10.33 34.64 -41.29
N LEU A 164 11.40 34.08 -40.71
CA LEU A 164 12.69 34.76 -40.58
C LEU A 164 13.35 34.99 -41.96
N GLN A 165 13.27 33.99 -42.85
CA GLN A 165 13.78 34.09 -44.21
C GLN A 165 13.02 35.17 -45.01
N GLU A 166 11.68 35.18 -44.95
CA GLU A 166 10.83 36.18 -45.61
C GLU A 166 10.97 37.60 -45.06
N ALA A 167 11.24 37.72 -43.75
CA ALA A 167 11.51 39.02 -43.15
C ALA A 167 12.81 39.62 -43.69
N SER A 168 13.81 38.78 -44.01
CA SER A 168 15.15 39.15 -44.50
C SER A 168 15.75 40.33 -43.71
N HIS A 169 15.50 40.34 -42.40
CA HIS A 169 15.95 41.40 -41.48
C HIS A 169 17.37 41.13 -40.98
N VAL A 170 17.70 39.85 -40.81
CA VAL A 170 19.00 39.35 -40.36
C VAL A 170 19.65 38.52 -41.46
N ASP A 171 20.96 38.34 -41.36
CA ASP A 171 21.70 37.47 -42.27
C ASP A 171 21.22 36.01 -42.16
N GLU A 172 21.31 35.24 -43.25
CA GLU A 172 20.86 33.85 -43.28
C GLU A 172 21.54 33.01 -42.20
N GLY A 173 22.85 33.18 -41.99
CA GLY A 173 23.57 32.46 -40.94
C GLY A 173 23.15 32.88 -39.53
N GLN A 174 22.66 34.11 -39.34
CA GLN A 174 22.08 34.55 -38.07
C GLN A 174 20.70 33.96 -37.84
N ALA A 175 19.85 33.93 -38.86
CA ALA A 175 18.53 33.29 -38.78
C ALA A 175 18.64 31.79 -38.46
N GLN A 176 19.56 31.08 -39.10
CA GLN A 176 19.81 29.65 -38.85
C GLN A 176 20.26 29.40 -37.40
N ARG A 177 21.21 30.19 -36.88
CA ARG A 177 21.65 30.08 -35.48
C ARG A 177 20.54 30.37 -34.47
N LEU A 178 19.64 31.29 -34.79
CA LEU A 178 18.47 31.56 -33.93
C LEU A 178 17.52 30.36 -33.90
N VAL A 179 17.19 29.79 -35.06
CA VAL A 179 16.33 28.60 -35.13
C VAL A 179 16.98 27.40 -34.41
N GLU A 180 18.28 27.21 -34.56
CA GLU A 180 19.04 26.18 -33.85
C GLU A 180 18.96 26.38 -32.32
N ALA A 181 19.15 27.60 -31.84
CA ALA A 181 19.04 27.91 -30.41
C ALA A 181 17.64 27.62 -29.85
N GLU A 182 16.58 27.99 -30.57
CA GLU A 182 15.19 27.69 -30.18
C GLU A 182 14.92 26.17 -30.19
N ALA A 183 15.44 25.44 -31.19
CA ALA A 183 15.32 23.99 -31.24
C ALA A 183 16.01 23.30 -30.06
N LEU A 184 17.21 23.76 -29.69
CA LEU A 184 17.93 23.26 -28.52
C LEU A 184 17.19 23.57 -27.22
N ALA A 185 16.61 24.77 -27.09
CA ALA A 185 15.82 25.15 -25.93
C ALA A 185 14.55 24.27 -25.79
N LEU A 186 13.84 24.01 -26.89
CA LEU A 186 12.69 23.11 -26.91
C LEU A 186 13.09 21.69 -26.49
N ASN A 187 14.17 21.15 -27.04
CA ASN A 187 14.66 19.82 -26.70
C ASN A 187 15.06 19.70 -25.22
N ALA A 188 15.75 20.72 -24.68
CA ALA A 188 16.13 20.74 -23.28
C ALA A 188 14.89 20.72 -22.37
N ALA A 189 13.86 21.51 -22.69
CA ALA A 189 12.61 21.53 -21.95
C ALA A 189 11.86 20.18 -22.01
N LEU A 190 11.80 19.54 -23.19
CA LEU A 190 11.18 18.22 -23.34
C LEU A 190 11.92 17.14 -22.53
N LEU A 191 13.24 17.15 -22.53
CA LEU A 191 14.04 16.21 -21.74
C LEU A 191 13.83 16.38 -20.23
N GLU A 192 13.77 17.63 -19.75
CA GLU A 192 13.50 17.91 -18.34
C GLU A 192 12.10 17.41 -17.93
N ASP A 193 11.09 17.66 -18.76
CA ASP A 193 9.73 17.22 -18.47
C ASP A 193 9.60 15.69 -18.52
N ARG A 194 10.27 15.03 -19.48
CA ARG A 194 10.37 13.57 -19.53
C ARG A 194 11.02 12.99 -18.28
N GLN A 195 12.12 13.59 -17.82
CA GLN A 195 12.79 13.15 -16.59
C GLN A 195 11.83 13.25 -15.39
N ARG A 196 11.14 14.38 -15.25
CA ARG A 196 10.16 14.59 -14.17
C ARG A 196 9.03 13.57 -14.22
N ALA A 197 8.50 13.28 -15.42
CA ALA A 197 7.48 12.26 -15.61
C ALA A 197 7.97 10.87 -15.20
N CYS A 198 9.17 10.46 -15.64
CA CYS A 198 9.76 9.18 -15.26
C CYS A 198 9.97 9.07 -13.73
N GLU A 199 10.44 10.14 -13.09
CA GLU A 199 10.60 10.17 -11.62
C GLU A 199 9.26 10.04 -10.89
N ALA A 200 8.23 10.73 -11.37
CA ALA A 200 6.89 10.64 -10.81
C ALA A 200 6.30 9.23 -10.97
N LEU A 201 6.39 8.63 -12.17
CA LEU A 201 5.95 7.26 -12.44
C LEU A 201 6.69 6.25 -11.55
N LYS A 202 8.01 6.39 -11.40
CA LYS A 202 8.80 5.54 -10.50
C LYS A 202 8.30 5.62 -9.06
N ARG A 203 8.00 6.82 -8.56
CA ARG A 203 7.44 7.01 -7.21
C ARG A 203 6.06 6.37 -7.08
N LEU A 204 5.20 6.49 -8.10
CA LEU A 204 3.88 5.86 -8.11
C LEU A 204 3.98 4.33 -8.08
N HIS A 205 4.79 3.72 -8.93
CA HIS A 205 5.02 2.27 -8.91
C HIS A 205 5.58 1.79 -7.56
N THR A 206 6.52 2.54 -7.00
CA THR A 206 7.10 2.22 -5.67
C THR A 206 6.02 2.30 -4.59
N SER A 207 5.19 3.35 -4.62
CA SER A 207 4.08 3.52 -3.68
C SER A 207 3.09 2.36 -3.78
N GLU A 208 2.75 1.91 -4.99
CA GLU A 208 1.81 0.80 -5.19
C GLU A 208 2.32 -0.49 -4.57
N VAL A 209 3.59 -0.85 -4.81
CA VAL A 209 4.21 -2.04 -4.21
C VAL A 209 4.24 -1.95 -2.68
N LEU A 210 4.48 -0.76 -2.12
CA LEU A 210 4.46 -0.56 -0.67
C LEU A 210 3.05 -0.70 -0.09
N GLN A 211 2.03 -0.19 -0.78
CA GLN A 211 0.64 -0.34 -0.37
C GLN A 211 0.18 -1.79 -0.44
N GLU A 212 0.52 -2.54 -1.50
CA GLU A 212 0.22 -3.97 -1.61
C GLU A 212 0.85 -4.76 -0.46
N ARG A 213 2.12 -4.49 -0.13
CA ARG A 213 2.78 -5.10 1.03
C ARG A 213 2.09 -4.76 2.35
N ALA A 214 1.63 -3.52 2.53
CA ALA A 214 0.91 -3.10 3.73
C ALA A 214 -0.44 -3.84 3.84
N ARG A 215 -1.20 -3.94 2.74
CA ARG A 215 -2.46 -4.70 2.67
C ARG A 215 -2.24 -6.17 2.98
N ARG A 216 -1.20 -6.78 2.41
CA ARG A 216 -0.82 -8.17 2.68
C ARG A 216 -0.54 -8.41 4.16
N ARG A 217 0.28 -7.56 4.77
CA ARG A 217 0.59 -7.64 6.21
C ARG A 217 -0.66 -7.51 7.08
N ARG A 218 -1.57 -6.61 6.73
CA ARG A 218 -2.84 -6.44 7.46
C ARG A 218 -3.72 -7.69 7.36
N TRP A 219 -3.82 -8.28 6.18
CA TRP A 219 -4.51 -9.56 6.01
C TRP A 219 -3.83 -10.69 6.82
N GLU A 220 -2.50 -10.80 6.78
CA GLU A 220 -1.75 -11.81 7.56
C GLU A 220 -1.98 -11.66 9.06
N ALA A 221 -2.02 -10.43 9.57
CA ALA A 221 -2.35 -10.14 10.95
C ALA A 221 -3.78 -10.57 11.30
N GLY A 222 -4.76 -10.25 10.45
CA GLY A 222 -6.15 -10.69 10.62
C GLY A 222 -6.31 -12.21 10.59
N LEU A 223 -5.63 -12.89 9.68
CA LEU A 223 -5.59 -14.36 9.60
C LEU A 223 -4.97 -14.98 10.86
N SER A 224 -3.87 -14.40 11.37
CA SER A 224 -3.25 -14.86 12.61
C SER A 224 -4.20 -14.70 13.78
N GLN A 225 -4.86 -13.53 13.91
CA GLN A 225 -5.82 -13.26 14.97
C GLN A 225 -7.01 -14.22 14.91
N TRP A 226 -7.55 -14.45 13.71
CA TRP A 226 -8.62 -15.43 13.52
C TRP A 226 -8.23 -16.82 13.99
N ARG A 227 -7.04 -17.31 13.59
CA ARG A 227 -6.54 -18.64 14.01
C ARG A 227 -6.47 -18.73 15.53
N THR A 228 -5.88 -17.73 16.17
CA THR A 228 -5.80 -17.68 17.64
C THR A 228 -7.17 -17.73 18.28
N LEU A 229 -8.09 -16.85 17.89
CA LEU A 229 -9.42 -16.78 18.50
C LEU A 229 -10.27 -18.03 18.23
N ARG A 230 -10.18 -18.62 17.03
CA ARG A 230 -10.85 -19.90 16.72
C ARG A 230 -10.29 -21.06 17.54
N SER A 231 -8.97 -21.14 17.69
CA SER A 231 -8.34 -22.16 18.52
C SER A 231 -8.71 -22.00 19.99
N GLU A 232 -8.67 -20.79 20.53
CA GLU A 232 -9.09 -20.49 21.91
C GLU A 232 -10.56 -20.84 22.13
N HIS A 233 -11.45 -20.46 21.19
CA HIS A 233 -12.86 -20.81 21.26
C HIS A 233 -13.12 -22.31 21.18
N ALA A 234 -12.37 -23.04 20.35
CA ALA A 234 -12.47 -24.49 20.26
C ALA A 234 -12.02 -25.18 21.56
N ILE A 235 -10.91 -24.72 22.16
CA ILE A 235 -10.41 -25.21 23.44
C ILE A 235 -11.43 -24.93 24.55
N ASP A 236 -11.96 -23.71 24.64
CA ASP A 236 -12.95 -23.33 25.65
C ASP A 236 -14.26 -24.13 25.49
N SER A 237 -14.73 -24.29 24.25
CA SER A 237 -15.92 -25.10 23.95
C SER A 237 -15.71 -26.57 24.31
N PHE A 238 -14.54 -27.11 24.02
CA PHE A 238 -14.18 -28.48 24.38
C PHE A 238 -14.07 -28.65 25.90
N ALA A 239 -13.42 -27.72 26.60
CA ALA A 239 -13.30 -27.74 28.06
C ALA A 239 -14.67 -27.64 28.75
N LYS A 240 -15.56 -26.75 28.26
CA LYS A 240 -16.95 -26.64 28.73
C LYS A 240 -17.74 -27.92 28.48
N ARG A 241 -17.53 -28.56 27.34
CA ARG A 241 -18.16 -29.85 27.02
C ARG A 241 -17.66 -30.97 27.94
N LEU A 242 -16.35 -31.05 28.19
CA LEU A 242 -15.78 -32.01 29.15
C LEU A 242 -16.30 -31.80 30.58
N ALA A 243 -16.57 -30.56 30.98
CA ALA A 243 -17.14 -30.24 32.29
C ALA A 243 -18.66 -30.51 32.38
N SER A 244 -19.32 -30.82 31.26
CA SER A 244 -20.75 -31.10 31.24
C SER A 244 -21.06 -32.51 31.74
N CYS A 245 -22.31 -32.70 32.20
CA CYS A 245 -22.82 -33.96 32.72
C CYS A 245 -22.63 -35.16 31.77
N GLU A 246 -22.50 -34.92 30.45
CA GLU A 246 -22.17 -35.96 29.46
C GLU A 246 -20.90 -36.74 29.83
N PHE A 247 -19.92 -36.09 30.47
CA PHE A 247 -18.61 -36.66 30.78
C PHE A 247 -18.29 -36.71 32.27
N THR A 248 -18.95 -35.89 33.11
CA THR A 248 -18.78 -35.90 34.58
C THR A 248 -19.77 -36.81 35.31
N GLU A 249 -20.97 -37.05 34.76
CA GLU A 249 -22.04 -37.82 35.41
C GLU A 249 -22.39 -39.08 34.63
N THR A 250 -21.41 -39.94 34.40
CA THR A 250 -21.61 -41.21 33.69
C THR A 250 -22.62 -42.09 34.44
N GLU A 251 -23.54 -42.73 33.72
CA GLU A 251 -24.61 -43.55 34.32
C GLU A 251 -24.05 -44.64 35.26
N ALA A 252 -22.90 -45.22 34.93
CA ALA A 252 -22.20 -46.19 35.78
C ALA A 252 -21.71 -45.58 37.10
N ALA A 253 -21.15 -44.36 37.08
CA ALA A 253 -20.73 -43.64 38.27
C ALA A 253 -21.94 -43.27 39.14
N LEU A 254 -23.01 -42.77 38.53
CA LEU A 254 -24.27 -42.46 39.23
C LEU A 254 -24.88 -43.70 39.91
N ARG A 255 -24.83 -44.88 39.26
CA ARG A 255 -25.27 -46.15 39.87
C ARG A 255 -24.42 -46.53 41.07
N LEU A 256 -23.10 -46.42 40.98
CA LEU A 256 -22.18 -46.72 42.11
C LEU A 256 -22.41 -45.76 43.29
N PHE A 257 -22.57 -44.46 43.03
CA PHE A 257 -22.95 -43.49 44.06
C PHE A 257 -24.31 -43.81 44.69
N GLY A 258 -25.29 -44.25 43.90
CA GLY A 258 -26.58 -44.72 44.38
C GLY A 258 -26.45 -45.91 45.32
N GLN A 259 -25.68 -46.94 44.93
CA GLN A 259 -25.43 -48.13 45.75
C GLN A 259 -24.71 -47.79 47.06
N LEU A 260 -23.70 -46.92 47.02
CA LEU A 260 -22.98 -46.48 48.21
C LEU A 260 -23.91 -45.73 49.17
N ARG A 261 -24.80 -44.88 48.63
CA ARG A 261 -25.80 -44.15 49.42
C ARG A 261 -26.81 -45.08 50.08
N GLU A 262 -27.30 -46.09 49.37
CA GLU A 262 -28.20 -47.10 49.94
C GLU A 262 -27.50 -47.92 51.04
N ALA A 263 -26.26 -48.33 50.81
CA ALA A 263 -25.45 -49.04 51.79
C ALA A 263 -25.21 -48.19 53.05
N GLN A 264 -24.95 -46.88 52.88
CA GLN A 264 -24.78 -45.93 53.97
C GLN A 264 -26.06 -45.80 54.81
N GLN A 265 -27.22 -45.67 54.14
CA GLN A 265 -28.51 -45.58 54.81
C GLN A 265 -28.82 -46.85 55.62
N GLU A 266 -28.55 -48.03 55.06
CA GLU A 266 -28.76 -49.29 55.76
C GLU A 266 -27.80 -49.44 56.95
N ALA A 267 -26.51 -49.08 56.79
CA ALA A 267 -25.55 -49.09 57.88
C ALA A 267 -25.95 -48.14 59.02
N ALA A 268 -26.37 -46.91 58.67
CA ALA A 268 -26.88 -45.95 59.64
C ALA A 268 -28.13 -46.46 60.37
N ARG A 269 -29.05 -47.13 59.65
CA ARG A 269 -30.24 -47.74 60.26
C ARG A 269 -29.84 -48.84 61.26
N LYS A 270 -28.96 -49.76 60.86
CA LYS A 270 -28.47 -50.85 61.73
C LYS A 270 -27.78 -50.32 62.97
N LEU A 271 -26.93 -49.30 62.83
CA LEU A 271 -26.25 -48.66 63.96
C LEU A 271 -27.25 -47.97 64.90
N LEU A 272 -28.25 -47.26 64.36
CA LEU A 272 -29.31 -46.66 65.18
C LEU A 272 -30.16 -47.70 65.90
N GLU A 273 -30.51 -48.81 65.26
CA GLU A 273 -31.20 -49.94 65.89
C GLU A 273 -30.35 -50.58 66.98
N HIS A 274 -29.06 -50.77 66.72
CA HIS A 274 -28.10 -51.29 67.69
C HIS A 274 -27.97 -50.38 68.92
N VAL A 275 -27.87 -49.06 68.73
CA VAL A 275 -27.86 -48.08 69.82
C VAL A 275 -29.17 -48.11 70.61
N ARG A 276 -30.32 -48.19 69.92
CA ARG A 276 -31.63 -48.31 70.58
C ARG A 276 -31.76 -49.62 71.38
N SER A 277 -31.10 -50.70 70.93
CA SER A 277 -31.08 -51.99 71.63
C SER A 277 -30.29 -51.96 72.95
N ALA A 278 -29.47 -50.92 73.17
CA ALA A 278 -28.73 -50.74 74.42
C ALA A 278 -29.67 -50.47 75.61
N ALA A 279 -30.72 -49.69 75.43
CA ALA A 279 -31.63 -49.28 76.51
C ALA A 279 -32.20 -50.45 77.35
N PRO A 280 -32.75 -51.54 76.77
CA PRO A 280 -33.21 -52.68 77.55
C PRO A 280 -32.09 -53.60 78.10
N ARG A 281 -30.89 -53.58 77.51
CA ARG A 281 -29.76 -54.46 77.88
C ARG A 281 -28.78 -53.83 78.87
N MET A 282 -28.73 -52.50 78.91
CA MET A 282 -27.82 -51.70 79.72
C MET A 282 -28.49 -50.98 80.88
N MET A 283 -29.74 -51.35 81.19
CA MET A 283 -30.45 -50.96 82.41
C MET A 283 -30.63 -52.17 83.35
N PRO A 284 -30.43 -52.03 84.67
CA PRO A 284 -30.71 -53.11 85.63
C PRO A 284 -32.19 -53.54 85.56
N PRO A 285 -32.51 -54.84 85.73
CA PRO A 285 -31.64 -55.96 86.14
C PRO A 285 -30.93 -56.70 84.98
N GLY A 286 -31.03 -56.23 83.73
CA GLY A 286 -30.47 -56.91 82.53
C GLY A 286 -28.98 -56.68 82.28
N THR A 287 -28.35 -55.77 83.04
CA THR A 287 -26.94 -55.40 82.92
C THR A 287 -26.01 -56.46 83.51
N SER A 288 -25.23 -57.11 82.65
CA SER A 288 -24.07 -57.92 83.05
C SER A 288 -22.83 -57.50 82.26
N ALA A 289 -21.64 -57.74 82.80
CA ALA A 289 -20.38 -57.44 82.11
C ALA A 289 -20.30 -58.16 80.75
N ALA A 290 -20.82 -59.39 80.67
CA ALA A 290 -20.90 -60.15 79.42
C ALA A 290 -21.87 -59.52 78.40
N ALA A 291 -23.02 -59.00 78.85
CA ALA A 291 -23.98 -58.33 77.97
C ALA A 291 -23.45 -56.98 77.44
N ALA A 292 -22.66 -56.26 78.24
CA ALA A 292 -22.00 -55.03 77.80
C ALA A 292 -20.86 -55.29 76.80
N ALA A 293 -20.04 -56.32 77.05
CA ALA A 293 -18.98 -56.73 76.12
C ALA A 293 -19.56 -57.20 74.78
N ALA A 294 -20.58 -58.07 74.80
CA ALA A 294 -21.23 -58.56 73.58
C ALA A 294 -21.93 -57.44 72.77
N TRP A 295 -22.46 -56.41 73.44
CA TRP A 295 -23.01 -55.23 72.76
C TRP A 295 -21.88 -54.41 72.12
N GLY A 296 -20.76 -54.20 72.82
CA GLY A 296 -19.60 -53.49 72.27
C GLY A 296 -19.00 -54.20 71.05
N GLU A 297 -18.80 -55.51 71.13
CA GLU A 297 -18.32 -56.34 70.02
C GLU A 297 -19.25 -56.28 68.80
N GLU A 298 -20.57 -56.27 69.01
CA GLU A 298 -21.55 -56.13 67.94
C GLU A 298 -21.52 -54.74 67.29
N GLY A 299 -21.30 -53.68 68.09
CA GLY A 299 -21.10 -52.33 67.58
C GLY A 299 -19.82 -52.19 66.76
N GLU A 300 -18.71 -52.74 67.26
CA GLU A 300 -17.42 -52.79 66.53
C GLU A 300 -17.56 -53.58 65.22
N ARG A 301 -18.29 -54.70 65.23
CA ARG A 301 -18.60 -55.49 64.03
C ARG A 301 -19.38 -54.67 63.01
N LEU A 302 -20.45 -53.97 63.43
CA LEU A 302 -21.27 -53.15 62.53
C LEU A 302 -20.49 -51.98 61.91
N CYS A 303 -19.62 -51.33 62.70
CA CYS A 303 -18.71 -50.30 62.20
C CYS A 303 -17.70 -50.89 61.21
N GLY A 304 -17.06 -52.01 61.54
CA GLY A 304 -16.11 -52.69 60.64
C GLY A 304 -16.74 -53.17 59.33
N GLU A 305 -17.99 -53.64 59.36
CA GLU A 305 -18.74 -54.00 58.15
C GLU A 305 -19.03 -52.79 57.26
N TRP A 306 -19.31 -51.64 57.86
CA TRP A 306 -19.49 -50.40 57.11
C TRP A 306 -18.17 -49.91 56.51
N ASP A 307 -17.09 -49.90 57.28
CA ASP A 307 -15.77 -49.45 56.82
C ASP A 307 -15.27 -50.32 55.65
N ALA A 308 -15.47 -51.65 55.72
CA ALA A 308 -15.14 -52.55 54.62
C ALA A 308 -15.97 -52.25 53.36
N ARG A 309 -17.28 -52.02 53.50
CA ARG A 309 -18.16 -51.66 52.38
C ARG A 309 -17.82 -50.29 51.77
N LEU A 310 -17.43 -49.33 52.59
CA LEU A 310 -16.99 -48.02 52.14
C LEU A 310 -15.69 -48.15 51.34
N ALA A 311 -14.73 -48.94 51.83
CA ALA A 311 -13.49 -49.21 51.11
C ALA A 311 -13.75 -49.90 49.76
N ASP A 312 -14.61 -50.92 49.72
CA ASP A 312 -14.99 -51.62 48.49
C ASP A 312 -15.69 -50.67 47.50
N GLY A 313 -16.61 -49.82 47.98
CA GLY A 313 -17.35 -48.88 47.16
C GLY A 313 -16.47 -47.76 46.59
N LEU A 314 -15.54 -47.22 47.39
CA LEU A 314 -14.54 -46.26 46.93
C LEU A 314 -13.59 -46.89 45.91
N GLY A 315 -13.12 -48.12 46.16
CA GLY A 315 -12.28 -48.85 45.21
C GLY A 315 -13.00 -49.15 43.88
N ALA A 316 -14.30 -49.41 43.90
CA ALA A 316 -15.11 -49.57 42.70
C ALA A 316 -15.26 -48.26 41.91
N LEU A 317 -15.40 -47.12 42.59
CA LEU A 317 -15.43 -45.79 41.96
C LEU A 317 -14.07 -45.44 41.32
N GLU A 318 -12.96 -45.63 42.04
CA GLU A 318 -11.61 -45.40 41.50
C GLU A 318 -11.31 -46.28 40.29
N LYS A 319 -11.73 -47.54 40.33
CA LYS A 319 -11.59 -48.45 39.20
C LYS A 319 -12.41 -47.97 38.00
N GLN A 320 -13.67 -47.58 38.23
CA GLN A 320 -14.52 -47.02 37.18
C GLN A 320 -13.92 -45.75 36.57
N ASP A 321 -13.36 -44.86 37.39
CA ASP A 321 -12.68 -43.66 36.91
C ASP A 321 -11.48 -44.05 36.03
N SER A 322 -10.63 -44.97 36.48
CA SER A 322 -9.49 -45.46 35.70
C SER A 322 -9.88 -46.13 34.38
N GLU A 323 -10.99 -46.86 34.35
CA GLU A 323 -11.53 -47.49 33.13
C GLU A 323 -12.07 -46.43 32.17
N THR A 324 -12.73 -45.39 32.68
CA THR A 324 -13.16 -44.26 31.85
C THR A 324 -11.99 -43.44 31.33
N GLU A 325 -10.91 -43.26 32.11
CA GLU A 325 -9.67 -42.63 31.66
C GLU A 325 -8.97 -43.46 30.57
N ALA A 326 -8.91 -44.79 30.72
CA ALA A 326 -8.34 -45.68 29.72
C ALA A 326 -9.13 -45.69 28.41
N GLN A 327 -10.47 -45.62 28.49
CA GLN A 327 -11.34 -45.48 27.32
C GLN A 327 -11.21 -44.11 26.64
N ARG A 328 -10.79 -43.07 27.37
CA ARG A 328 -10.54 -41.72 26.82
C ARG A 328 -9.17 -41.59 26.12
N ALA A 329 -8.22 -42.48 26.40
CA ALA A 329 -6.88 -42.45 25.83
C ALA A 329 -6.75 -43.17 24.47
N TYR A 330 -7.80 -43.87 24.04
CA TYR A 330 -7.88 -44.66 22.79
C TYR A 330 -8.79 -43.98 21.76
#